data_AF-A0AAJ7X4V7-F1
#
_entry.id   AF-A0AAJ7X4V7-F1
#
_cell.length_a   1.000
_cell.length_b   1.000
_cell.length_c   1.000
_cell.angle_alpha   90.00
_cell.angle_beta   90.00
_cell.angle_gamma   90.00
#
_symmetry.space_group_name_H-M   'P 1'
#
loop_
_entity.id
_entity.type
_entity.pdbx_description
1 polymer ?
#
loop_
_entity_poly.entity_id
_entity_poly.type
_entity_poly.pdbx_seq_one_letter_code
_entity_poly.pdbx_strand_id
1 'polypeptide(L)'
;MAMNSKAVISKEVFGPNDERMLAAMQVKRRGKKRIPFLATGGPGEYVTYICVSVTNRKPTQGFVTKVKQFDGTAGFVKRTTWGLEQLRQVNGIGAEQDCPELDLLFDSAQDQWVASSTSEKNTFLQVLHNTCQRYRTNGMPTFANVPARLLSGVSILGSAADSMSSAVAYASQALSERGERLGEAEDRTAEMAQSAQQFADTAHKLAEKYKC
;
A
#
# COMPACT_ATOMS: atom_id res chain seq x y z
N MET A 1 -27.59 -14.16 -0.35
CA MET A 1 -26.16 -13.96 -0.01
C MET A 1 -25.78 -12.57 -0.49
N ALA A 2 -25.39 -11.66 0.40
CA ALA A 2 -24.94 -10.33 -0.04
C ALA A 2 -23.60 -10.50 -0.79
N MET A 3 -23.62 -10.30 -2.11
CA MET A 3 -22.40 -10.28 -2.92
C MET A 3 -21.44 -9.24 -2.32
N ASN A 4 -20.20 -9.64 -2.06
CA ASN A 4 -19.16 -8.70 -1.65
C ASN A 4 -18.73 -7.86 -2.87
N SER A 5 -19.43 -6.75 -3.12
CA SER A 5 -19.20 -5.87 -4.27
C SER A 5 -17.73 -5.47 -4.41
N LYS A 6 -16.99 -5.28 -3.31
CA LYS A 6 -15.55 -4.93 -3.36
C LYS A 6 -14.70 -6.04 -3.95
N ALA A 7 -14.97 -7.30 -3.61
CA ALA A 7 -14.26 -8.45 -4.18
C ALA A 7 -14.54 -8.59 -5.68
N VAL A 8 -15.80 -8.38 -6.10
CA VAL A 8 -16.19 -8.41 -7.51
C VAL A 8 -15.52 -7.29 -8.29
N ILE A 9 -15.57 -6.05 -7.78
CA ILE A 9 -14.88 -4.90 -8.40
C ILE A 9 -13.38 -5.17 -8.56
N SER A 10 -12.72 -5.68 -7.51
CA SER A 10 -11.29 -6.02 -7.56
C SER A 10 -10.99 -7.00 -8.70
N LYS A 11 -11.76 -8.09 -8.78
CA LYS A 11 -11.53 -9.15 -9.76
C LYS A 11 -11.91 -8.73 -11.19
N GLU A 12 -13.06 -8.10 -11.37
CA GLU A 12 -13.63 -7.86 -12.71
C GLU A 12 -13.22 -6.52 -13.32
N VAL A 13 -12.96 -5.49 -12.50
CA VAL A 13 -12.62 -4.15 -12.99
C VAL A 13 -11.11 -3.92 -12.97
N PHE A 14 -10.41 -4.36 -11.93
CA PHE A 14 -8.98 -4.07 -11.76
C PHE A 14 -8.08 -5.22 -12.21
N GLY A 15 -8.46 -6.47 -11.95
CA GLY A 15 -7.74 -7.67 -12.39
C GLY A 15 -7.35 -7.68 -13.87
N PRO A 16 -8.26 -7.41 -14.83
CA PRO A 16 -7.94 -7.41 -16.26
C PRO A 16 -6.96 -6.30 -16.68
N ASN A 17 -6.80 -5.26 -15.86
CA ASN A 17 -5.91 -4.14 -16.13
C ASN A 17 -4.53 -4.30 -15.47
N ASP A 18 -4.24 -5.46 -14.86
CA ASP A 18 -3.02 -5.68 -14.08
C ASP A 18 -2.87 -4.67 -12.93
N GLU A 19 -4.02 -4.30 -12.35
CA GLU A 19 -4.15 -3.40 -11.21
C GLU A 19 -4.62 -4.17 -9.97
N ARG A 20 -4.07 -3.82 -8.81
CA ARG A 20 -4.51 -4.29 -7.50
C ARG A 20 -5.29 -3.19 -6.79
N MET A 21 -6.56 -3.42 -6.51
CA MET A 21 -7.39 -2.51 -5.72
C MET A 21 -7.01 -2.59 -4.23
N LEU A 22 -6.66 -1.46 -3.64
CA LEU A 22 -6.26 -1.32 -2.23
C LEU A 22 -7.42 -0.95 -1.32
N ALA A 23 -8.33 -0.10 -1.81
CA ALA A 23 -9.53 0.30 -1.10
C ALA A 23 -10.67 0.62 -2.06
N ALA A 24 -11.90 0.47 -1.59
CA ALA A 24 -13.10 0.95 -2.27
C ALA A 24 -14.09 1.45 -1.22
N MET A 25 -14.74 2.58 -1.52
CA MET A 25 -15.85 3.11 -0.73
C MET A 25 -17.06 3.38 -1.62
N GLN A 26 -18.25 3.05 -1.14
CA GLN A 26 -19.49 3.41 -1.80
C GLN A 26 -19.81 4.87 -1.50
N VAL A 27 -20.19 5.64 -2.52
CA VAL A 27 -20.41 7.08 -2.40
C VAL A 27 -21.68 7.55 -3.11
N LYS A 28 -22.22 8.66 -2.62
CA LYS A 28 -23.23 9.50 -3.29
C LYS A 28 -22.65 10.89 -3.51
N ARG A 29 -23.04 11.55 -4.60
CA ARG A 29 -22.53 12.88 -4.92
C ARG A 29 -23.14 13.91 -3.95
N ARG A 30 -22.29 14.75 -3.35
CA ARG A 30 -22.74 15.83 -2.47
C ARG A 30 -23.28 16.99 -3.31
N GLY A 31 -24.41 17.57 -2.91
CA GLY A 31 -24.89 18.87 -3.40
C GLY A 31 -25.58 18.94 -4.78
N LYS A 32 -25.75 17.84 -5.54
CA LYS A 32 -26.58 17.90 -6.77
C LYS A 32 -28.06 17.73 -6.43
N LYS A 33 -28.83 18.83 -6.39
CA LYS A 33 -30.29 18.77 -6.53
C LYS A 33 -30.58 18.03 -7.85
N ARG A 34 -31.31 16.91 -7.77
CA ARG A 34 -31.83 16.22 -8.96
C ARG A 34 -32.79 17.21 -9.64
N ILE A 35 -32.37 17.87 -10.73
CA ILE A 35 -33.26 18.74 -11.49
C ILE A 35 -34.26 17.81 -12.17
N PRO A 36 -35.54 17.75 -11.76
CA PRO A 36 -36.45 16.70 -12.21
C PRO A 36 -36.70 16.75 -13.72
N PHE A 37 -36.65 17.96 -14.29
CA PHE A 37 -36.92 18.22 -15.71
C PHE A 37 -35.70 17.99 -16.61
N LEU A 38 -34.49 18.02 -16.06
CA LEU A 38 -33.25 17.63 -16.74
C LEU A 38 -32.86 16.23 -16.26
N ALA A 39 -33.80 15.29 -16.37
CA ALA A 39 -33.44 13.89 -16.46
C ALA A 39 -32.59 13.73 -17.74
N THR A 40 -31.31 14.10 -17.65
CA THR A 40 -30.26 13.71 -18.59
C THR A 40 -30.18 12.19 -18.44
N GLY A 41 -31.11 11.52 -19.11
CA GLY A 41 -31.31 10.08 -19.07
C GLY A 41 -30.08 9.39 -19.60
N GLY A 42 -29.34 8.78 -18.68
CA GLY A 42 -28.58 7.56 -18.89
C GLY A 42 -29.15 6.50 -17.93
N PRO A 43 -28.95 5.21 -18.21
CA PRO A 43 -29.84 4.12 -17.78
C PRO A 43 -29.84 3.96 -16.26
N GLY A 44 -31.03 3.98 -15.65
CA GLY A 44 -31.30 3.45 -14.31
C GLY A 44 -30.70 4.21 -13.12
N GLU A 45 -31.17 3.83 -11.92
CA GLU A 45 -30.44 4.12 -10.69
C GLU A 45 -29.06 3.45 -10.75
N TYR A 46 -28.06 4.05 -10.11
CA TYR A 46 -26.72 3.47 -10.08
C TYR A 46 -26.08 3.66 -8.72
N VAL A 47 -25.25 2.69 -8.35
CA VAL A 47 -24.34 2.78 -7.21
C VAL A 47 -22.98 3.27 -7.72
N THR A 48 -22.36 4.21 -7.00
CA THR A 48 -21.01 4.70 -7.33
C THR A 48 -20.02 4.25 -6.26
N TYR A 49 -18.85 3.84 -6.70
CA TYR A 49 -17.70 3.54 -5.86
C TYR A 49 -16.52 4.43 -6.26
N ILE A 50 -15.75 4.85 -5.26
CA ILE A 50 -14.40 5.40 -5.47
C ILE A 50 -13.41 4.37 -4.95
N CYS A 51 -12.44 4.04 -5.80
CA CYS A 51 -11.46 2.99 -5.56
C CYS A 51 -10.05 3.58 -5.61
N VAL A 52 -9.15 3.08 -4.77
CA VAL A 52 -7.70 3.29 -4.89
C VAL A 52 -7.09 2.01 -5.41
N SER A 53 -6.28 2.09 -6.46
CA SER A 53 -5.57 0.96 -7.05
C SER A 53 -4.12 1.30 -7.34
N VAL A 54 -3.29 0.25 -7.49
CA VAL A 54 -1.91 0.35 -7.96
C VAL A 54 -1.64 -0.68 -9.06
N THR A 55 -0.76 -0.38 -10.00
CA THR A 55 -0.31 -1.36 -11.01
C THR A 55 0.64 -2.38 -10.41
N ASN A 56 0.61 -3.62 -10.90
CA ASN A 56 1.62 -4.62 -10.52
C ASN A 56 2.93 -4.45 -11.31
N ARG A 57 2.89 -3.74 -12.44
CA ARG A 57 4.07 -3.44 -13.28
C ARG A 57 4.99 -2.42 -12.61
N LYS A 58 6.27 -2.46 -12.99
CA LYS A 58 7.29 -1.49 -12.57
C LYS A 58 7.51 -0.44 -13.67
N PRO A 59 7.59 0.87 -13.34
CA PRO A 59 7.36 1.44 -12.01
C PRO A 59 5.89 1.34 -11.58
N THR A 60 5.66 1.09 -10.28
CA THR A 60 4.30 1.00 -9.73
C THR A 60 3.64 2.37 -9.76
N GLN A 61 2.45 2.45 -10.36
CA GLN A 61 1.66 3.66 -10.47
C GLN A 61 0.38 3.54 -9.66
N GLY A 62 0.00 4.60 -8.95
CA GLY A 62 -1.25 4.67 -8.19
C GLY A 62 -2.36 5.40 -8.95
N PHE A 63 -3.59 4.98 -8.72
CA PHE A 63 -4.78 5.57 -9.34
C PHE A 63 -5.93 5.72 -8.35
N VAL A 64 -6.73 6.76 -8.56
CA VAL A 64 -8.08 6.88 -7.98
C VAL A 64 -9.07 6.66 -9.12
N THR A 65 -9.98 5.71 -8.96
CA THR A 65 -10.91 5.32 -10.02
C THR A 65 -12.34 5.35 -9.53
N LYS A 66 -13.21 5.97 -10.33
CA LYS A 66 -14.66 5.96 -10.16
C LYS A 66 -15.28 4.81 -10.93
N VAL A 67 -16.00 3.96 -10.21
CA VAL A 67 -16.70 2.78 -10.74
C VAL A 67 -18.19 2.94 -10.51
N LYS A 68 -19.01 2.51 -11.45
CA LYS A 68 -20.47 2.50 -11.31
C LYS A 68 -21.03 1.09 -11.53
N GLN A 69 -22.04 0.74 -10.75
CA GLN A 69 -22.92 -0.40 -10.99
C GLN A 69 -24.30 0.16 -11.33
N PHE A 70 -24.85 -0.24 -12.48
CA PHE A 70 -26.17 0.20 -12.91
C PHE A 70 -27.22 -0.80 -12.44
N ASP A 71 -28.39 -0.29 -12.05
CA ASP A 71 -29.50 -1.15 -11.65
C ASP A 71 -29.89 -2.12 -12.78
N GLY A 72 -30.28 -3.33 -12.40
CA GLY A 72 -30.54 -4.43 -13.32
C GLY A 72 -29.30 -5.03 -14.01
N THR A 73 -28.09 -4.52 -13.73
CA THR A 73 -26.82 -5.09 -14.24
C THR A 73 -25.98 -5.71 -13.13
N ALA A 74 -25.43 -6.89 -13.40
CA ALA A 74 -24.48 -7.54 -12.50
C ALA A 74 -23.06 -6.93 -12.59
N GLY A 75 -22.75 -6.25 -13.70
CA GLY A 75 -21.41 -5.77 -14.00
C GLY A 75 -21.09 -4.38 -13.45
N PHE A 76 -19.79 -4.15 -13.26
CA PHE A 76 -19.24 -2.85 -12.86
C PHE A 76 -18.56 -2.16 -14.05
N VAL A 77 -18.76 -0.85 -14.17
CA VAL A 77 -18.22 -0.03 -15.26
C VAL A 77 -17.26 1.01 -14.70
N LYS A 78 -16.00 0.96 -15.14
CA LYS A 78 -14.99 2.01 -14.90
C LYS A 78 -15.41 3.28 -15.65
N ARG A 79 -15.56 4.43 -14.96
CA ARG A 79 -16.08 5.68 -15.55
C ARG A 79 -15.02 6.75 -15.72
N THR A 80 -14.22 6.97 -14.68
CA THR A 80 -13.16 7.97 -14.70
C THR A 80 -12.03 7.47 -13.85
N THR A 81 -10.80 7.66 -14.31
CA THR A 81 -9.59 7.26 -13.61
C THR A 81 -8.65 8.45 -13.59
N TRP A 82 -8.17 8.79 -12.40
CA TRP A 82 -7.18 9.83 -12.16
C TRP A 82 -5.90 9.18 -11.69
N GLY A 83 -4.77 9.58 -12.28
CA GLY A 83 -3.46 9.24 -11.72
C GLY A 83 -3.32 9.87 -10.34
N LEU A 84 -2.66 9.19 -9.42
CA LEU A 84 -2.43 9.70 -8.06
C LEU A 84 -1.66 11.03 -8.08
N GLU A 85 -0.84 11.25 -9.11
CA GLU A 85 -0.10 12.50 -9.32
C GLU A 85 -0.99 13.72 -9.62
N GLN A 86 -2.23 13.50 -10.07
CA GLN A 86 -3.18 14.59 -10.32
C GLN A 86 -3.89 15.04 -9.05
N LEU A 87 -3.85 14.25 -7.97
CA LEU A 87 -4.52 14.59 -6.72
C LEU A 87 -3.80 15.76 -6.06
N ARG A 88 -4.50 16.86 -5.79
CA ARG A 88 -3.93 18.06 -5.14
C ARG A 88 -4.32 18.18 -3.69
N GLN A 89 -5.57 17.87 -3.38
CA GLN A 89 -6.09 17.98 -2.02
C GLN A 89 -7.14 16.92 -1.74
N VAL A 90 -7.14 16.44 -0.52
CA VAL A 90 -8.18 15.61 0.08
C VAL A 90 -8.73 16.37 1.28
N ASN A 91 -10.04 16.63 1.28
CA ASN A 91 -10.73 17.26 2.41
C ASN A 91 -11.60 16.22 3.11
N GLY A 92 -11.33 15.93 4.39
CA GLY A 92 -12.05 14.91 5.15
C GLY A 92 -13.39 15.33 5.75
N ILE A 93 -13.74 16.62 5.63
CA ILE A 93 -14.92 17.36 6.14
C ILE A 93 -15.49 16.90 7.48
N GLY A 94 -15.36 17.76 8.50
CA GLY A 94 -15.85 17.53 9.87
C GLY A 94 -14.93 16.61 10.67
N ALA A 95 -13.62 16.89 10.70
CA ALA A 95 -12.56 16.00 11.19
C ALA A 95 -12.91 15.20 12.47
N GLU A 96 -13.51 15.85 13.47
CA GLU A 96 -13.87 15.21 14.75
C GLU A 96 -15.37 14.94 14.91
N GLN A 97 -16.17 15.19 13.88
CA GLN A 97 -17.60 14.91 13.82
C GLN A 97 -17.86 13.64 13.00
N ASP A 98 -18.92 12.90 13.33
CA ASP A 98 -19.38 11.77 12.53
C ASP A 98 -19.99 12.28 11.21
N CYS A 99 -19.12 12.58 10.26
CA CYS A 99 -19.45 13.17 8.97
C CYS A 99 -18.88 12.28 7.87
N PRO A 100 -19.68 11.55 7.09
CA PRO A 100 -19.18 10.69 6.02
C PRO A 100 -18.85 11.47 4.73
N GLU A 101 -18.75 12.79 4.79
CA GLU A 101 -18.47 13.63 3.62
C GLU A 101 -16.97 13.77 3.36
N LEU A 102 -16.59 13.89 2.10
CA LEU A 102 -15.23 14.23 1.69
C LEU A 102 -15.19 14.94 0.34
N ASP A 103 -14.11 15.65 0.08
CA ASP A 103 -13.77 16.17 -1.25
C ASP A 103 -12.42 15.67 -1.74
N LEU A 104 -12.37 15.39 -3.03
CA LEU A 104 -11.16 15.11 -3.78
C LEU A 104 -10.97 16.22 -4.80
N LEU A 105 -9.86 16.93 -4.72
CA LEU A 105 -9.44 17.94 -5.69
C LEU A 105 -8.29 17.38 -6.51
N PHE A 106 -8.49 17.32 -7.81
CA PHE A 106 -7.49 16.96 -8.81
C PHE A 106 -7.13 18.18 -9.67
N ASP A 107 -6.08 18.06 -10.47
CA ASP A 107 -5.65 19.10 -11.43
C ASP A 107 -6.78 19.66 -12.30
N SER A 108 -7.64 18.76 -12.81
CA SER A 108 -8.67 19.11 -13.78
C SER A 108 -10.10 18.84 -13.28
N ALA A 109 -10.27 18.48 -12.01
CA ALA A 109 -11.58 18.08 -11.49
C ALA A 109 -11.69 18.27 -9.98
N GLN A 110 -12.89 18.57 -9.51
CA GLN A 110 -13.24 18.52 -8.10
C GLN A 110 -14.46 17.62 -7.91
N ASP A 111 -14.33 16.65 -7.03
CA ASP A 111 -15.29 15.58 -6.85
C ASP A 111 -15.70 15.51 -5.37
N GLN A 112 -16.98 15.82 -5.12
CA GLN A 112 -17.55 15.96 -3.79
C GLN A 112 -18.47 14.80 -3.47
N TRP A 113 -18.18 14.10 -2.38
CA TRP A 113 -18.77 12.80 -2.07
C TRP A 113 -19.29 12.73 -0.63
N VAL A 114 -20.27 11.84 -0.46
CA VAL A 114 -20.78 11.36 0.82
C VAL A 114 -20.62 9.84 0.80
N ALA A 115 -19.76 9.29 1.64
CA ALA A 115 -19.54 7.86 1.77
C ALA A 115 -20.76 7.18 2.42
N SER A 116 -20.87 5.86 2.27
CA SER A 116 -21.93 5.06 2.91
C SER A 116 -21.85 5.11 4.44
N SER A 117 -20.65 5.28 4.99
CA SER A 117 -20.38 5.40 6.42
C SER A 117 -19.04 6.12 6.68
N THR A 118 -18.91 6.70 7.87
CA THR A 118 -17.67 7.36 8.31
C THR A 118 -16.51 6.37 8.49
N SER A 119 -16.79 5.14 8.92
CA SER A 119 -15.79 4.07 9.01
C SER A 119 -15.19 3.72 7.65
N GLU A 120 -16.04 3.59 6.62
CA GLU A 120 -15.59 3.31 5.26
C GLU A 120 -14.78 4.49 4.69
N LYS A 121 -15.22 5.73 4.94
CA LYS A 121 -14.46 6.95 4.61
C LYS A 121 -13.07 6.93 5.25
N ASN A 122 -12.99 6.70 6.57
CA ASN A 122 -11.73 6.75 7.31
C ASN A 122 -10.72 5.70 6.82
N THR A 123 -11.21 4.48 6.57
CA THR A 123 -10.40 3.41 5.97
C THR A 123 -9.87 3.82 4.59
N PHE A 124 -10.74 4.40 3.76
CA PHE A 124 -10.35 4.89 2.43
C PHE A 124 -9.30 6.00 2.51
N LEU A 125 -9.48 6.99 3.38
CA LEU A 125 -8.55 8.11 3.56
C LEU A 125 -7.17 7.63 4.03
N GLN A 126 -7.11 6.69 4.97
CA GLN A 126 -5.85 6.11 5.43
C GLN A 126 -5.13 5.38 4.29
N VAL A 127 -5.84 4.54 3.54
CA VAL A 127 -5.24 3.82 2.39
C VAL A 127 -4.77 4.80 1.32
N LEU A 128 -5.56 5.83 1.00
CA LEU A 128 -5.21 6.85 0.02
C LEU A 128 -3.95 7.63 0.43
N HIS A 129 -3.88 8.05 1.70
CA HIS A 129 -2.73 8.75 2.26
C HIS A 129 -1.46 7.89 2.15
N ASN A 130 -1.51 6.65 2.62
CA ASN A 130 -0.35 5.74 2.60
C ASN A 130 0.08 5.41 1.17
N THR A 131 -0.87 5.30 0.25
CA THR A 131 -0.57 5.09 -1.18
C THR A 131 0.12 6.32 -1.78
N CYS A 132 -0.33 7.53 -1.45
CA CYS A 132 0.32 8.77 -1.88
C CYS A 132 1.75 8.86 -1.35
N GLN A 133 1.94 8.58 -0.06
CA GLN A 133 3.26 8.62 0.58
C GLN A 133 4.25 7.61 -0.04
N ARG A 134 3.76 6.43 -0.47
CA ARG A 134 4.62 5.37 -1.00
C ARG A 134 4.95 5.52 -2.48
N TYR A 135 4.02 5.99 -3.30
CA TYR A 135 4.12 5.90 -4.76
C TYR A 135 4.15 7.24 -5.48
N ARG A 136 3.96 8.38 -4.81
CA ARG A 136 4.11 9.68 -5.46
C ARG A 136 5.55 10.13 -5.50
N THR A 137 5.87 10.78 -6.61
CA THR A 137 7.17 11.41 -6.83
C THR A 137 7.09 12.94 -6.78
N ASN A 138 5.91 13.52 -7.02
CA ASN A 138 5.71 14.97 -7.15
C ASN A 138 5.04 15.63 -5.92
N GLY A 139 5.60 15.39 -4.74
CA GLY A 139 5.11 15.98 -3.48
C GLY A 139 3.78 15.41 -2.97
N MET A 140 3.55 15.55 -1.67
CA MET A 140 2.35 15.03 -1.01
C MET A 140 1.15 15.96 -1.26
N PRO A 141 -0.06 15.46 -1.59
CA PRO A 141 -1.23 16.31 -1.66
C PRO A 141 -1.62 16.78 -0.25
N THR A 142 -2.33 17.89 -0.18
CA THR A 142 -2.80 18.43 1.10
C THR A 142 -3.95 17.58 1.65
N PHE A 143 -3.81 17.01 2.83
CA PHE A 143 -4.90 16.36 3.57
C PHE A 143 -5.48 17.34 4.59
N ALA A 144 -6.55 18.04 4.21
CA ALA A 144 -7.23 19.03 5.06
C ALA A 144 -8.39 18.38 5.83
N ASN A 145 -8.60 18.79 7.09
CA ASN A 145 -9.70 18.29 7.93
C ASN A 145 -9.77 16.76 8.03
N VAL A 146 -8.61 16.09 8.01
CA VAL A 146 -8.50 14.65 8.26
C VAL A 146 -7.87 14.47 9.63
N PRO A 147 -8.46 13.65 10.52
CA PRO A 147 -7.87 13.37 11.82
C PRO A 147 -6.43 12.89 11.72
N ALA A 148 -5.54 13.48 12.52
CA ALA A 148 -4.12 13.12 12.52
C ALA A 148 -3.89 11.62 12.75
N ARG A 149 -4.74 10.98 13.57
CA ARG A 149 -4.72 9.52 13.84
C ARG A 149 -4.84 8.66 12.56
N LEU A 150 -5.51 9.15 11.52
CA LEU A 150 -5.64 8.44 10.24
C LEU A 150 -4.42 8.61 9.35
N LEU A 151 -3.70 9.72 9.52
CA LEU A 151 -2.49 10.05 8.75
C LEU A 151 -1.22 9.46 9.40
N SER A 152 -1.24 9.23 10.71
CA SER A 152 -0.14 8.65 11.49
C SER A 152 -0.10 7.12 11.47
N GLY A 153 -1.11 6.47 10.86
CA GLY A 153 -1.36 5.05 11.02
C GLY A 153 -0.46 4.16 10.16
N VAL A 154 0.41 3.38 10.82
CA VAL A 154 1.00 2.14 10.29
C VAL A 154 -0.09 1.32 9.60
N SER A 155 0.15 0.96 8.35
CA SER A 155 -0.76 0.28 7.43
C SER A 155 -1.27 -1.07 7.96
N ILE A 156 -2.36 -1.13 8.73
CA ILE A 156 -2.94 -2.40 9.20
C ILE A 156 -3.46 -3.28 8.03
N LEU A 157 -3.74 -2.68 6.87
CA LEU A 157 -4.18 -3.41 5.67
C LEU A 157 -3.04 -3.82 4.72
N GLY A 158 -1.80 -3.35 4.99
CA GLY A 158 -0.59 -3.74 4.26
C GLY A 158 0.42 -4.52 5.10
N SER A 159 0.26 -4.55 6.44
CA SER A 159 1.27 -5.13 7.33
C SER A 159 1.43 -6.63 7.17
N ALA A 160 0.39 -7.39 6.83
CA ALA A 160 0.59 -8.83 6.59
C ALA A 160 1.59 -9.10 5.45
N ALA A 161 1.59 -8.29 4.38
CA ALA A 161 2.48 -8.47 3.23
C ALA A 161 3.82 -7.71 3.38
N ASP A 162 3.78 -6.45 3.82
CA ASP A 162 4.99 -5.63 3.98
C ASP A 162 5.72 -5.92 5.31
N SER A 163 5.05 -6.33 6.39
CA SER A 163 5.76 -6.80 7.59
C SER A 163 6.41 -8.16 7.37
N MET A 164 5.86 -9.03 6.51
CA MET A 164 6.63 -10.20 6.06
C MET A 164 7.85 -9.75 5.25
N SER A 165 7.72 -8.84 4.28
CA SER A 165 8.88 -8.42 3.48
C SER A 165 9.92 -7.64 4.29
N SER A 166 9.50 -6.82 5.26
CA SER A 166 10.38 -6.04 6.13
C SER A 166 10.98 -6.89 7.25
N ALA A 167 10.24 -7.85 7.82
CA ALA A 167 10.80 -8.80 8.79
C ALA A 167 11.73 -9.80 8.12
N VAL A 168 11.42 -10.25 6.90
CA VAL A 168 12.31 -11.09 6.09
C VAL A 168 13.55 -10.30 5.67
N ALA A 169 13.43 -9.02 5.29
CA ALA A 169 14.58 -8.18 5.00
C ALA A 169 15.47 -7.98 6.25
N TYR A 170 14.87 -7.63 7.39
CA TYR A 170 15.60 -7.48 8.66
C TYR A 170 16.24 -8.79 9.11
N ALA A 171 15.53 -9.92 9.01
CA ALA A 171 16.07 -11.24 9.31
C ALA A 171 17.20 -11.63 8.34
N SER A 172 17.07 -11.35 7.04
CA SER A 172 18.11 -11.61 6.04
C SER A 172 19.37 -10.78 6.30
N GLN A 173 19.21 -9.52 6.71
CA GLN A 173 20.31 -8.62 7.03
C GLN A 173 21.00 -9.01 8.35
N ALA A 174 20.23 -9.33 9.39
CA ALA A 174 20.77 -9.83 10.65
C ALA A 174 21.47 -11.20 10.49
N LEU A 175 20.99 -12.06 9.60
CA LEU A 175 21.66 -13.33 9.26
C LEU A 175 22.93 -13.10 8.44
N SER A 176 22.95 -12.12 7.53
CA SER A 176 24.15 -11.74 6.76
C SER A 176 25.23 -11.17 7.68
N GLU A 177 24.89 -10.24 8.57
CA GLU A 177 25.82 -9.65 9.54
C GLU A 177 26.34 -10.69 10.55
N ARG A 178 25.50 -11.68 10.93
CA ARG A 178 25.95 -12.80 11.76
C ARG A 178 26.85 -13.77 10.99
N GLY A 179 26.60 -13.98 9.70
CA GLY A 179 27.43 -14.81 8.83
C GLY A 179 28.82 -14.23 8.60
N GLU A 180 28.91 -12.92 8.40
CA GLU A 180 30.19 -12.21 8.22
C GLU A 180 31.08 -12.29 9.47
N ARG A 181 30.48 -12.11 10.66
CA ARG A 181 31.22 -12.24 11.94
C ARG A 181 31.60 -13.69 12.28
N LEU A 182 30.85 -14.67 11.79
CA LEU A 182 31.21 -16.09 11.90
C LEU A 182 32.40 -16.42 11.00
N GLY A 183 32.42 -15.92 9.76
CA GLY A 183 33.57 -16.07 8.86
C GLY A 183 34.87 -15.51 9.45
N GLU A 184 34.82 -14.32 10.05
CA GLU A 184 35.99 -13.74 10.72
C GLU A 184 36.48 -14.55 11.93
N ALA A 185 35.58 -15.23 12.65
CA ALA A 185 35.94 -16.09 13.77
C ALA A 185 36.48 -17.45 13.30
N GLU A 186 35.95 -17.98 12.21
CA GLU A 186 36.43 -19.20 11.56
C GLU A 186 37.85 -19.00 10.99
N ASP A 187 38.10 -17.87 10.33
CA ASP A 187 39.43 -17.52 9.78
C ASP A 187 40.48 -17.38 10.89
N ARG A 188 40.16 -16.71 12.01
CA ARG A 188 41.08 -16.65 13.16
C ARG A 188 41.35 -18.02 13.77
N THR A 189 40.36 -18.90 13.79
CA THR A 189 40.53 -20.25 14.35
C THR A 189 41.40 -21.09 13.42
N ALA A 190 41.26 -20.95 12.10
CA ALA A 190 42.12 -21.60 11.12
C ALA A 190 43.58 -21.12 11.22
N GLU A 191 43.82 -19.81 11.37
CA GLU A 191 45.16 -19.25 11.60
C GLU A 191 45.80 -19.74 12.90
N MET A 192 45.03 -19.81 13.99
CA MET A 192 45.51 -20.34 15.27
C MET A 192 45.83 -21.84 15.18
N ALA A 193 45.00 -22.63 14.49
CA ALA A 193 45.26 -24.05 14.26
C ALA A 193 46.54 -24.28 13.44
N GLN A 194 46.75 -23.48 12.39
CA GLN A 194 47.96 -23.53 11.58
C GLN A 194 49.21 -23.15 12.40
N SER A 195 49.11 -22.13 13.25
CA SER A 195 50.19 -21.72 14.15
C SER A 195 50.53 -22.79 15.18
N ALA A 196 49.51 -23.43 15.77
CA ALA A 196 49.70 -24.54 16.70
C ALA A 196 50.38 -25.74 16.03
N GLN A 197 50.04 -26.04 14.77
CA GLN A 197 50.68 -27.12 14.02
C GLN A 197 52.16 -26.82 13.77
N GLN A 198 52.50 -25.59 13.38
CA GLN A 198 53.91 -25.19 13.19
C GLN A 198 54.72 -25.29 14.48
N PHE A 199 54.12 -24.92 15.61
CA PHE A 199 54.75 -25.08 16.92
C PHE A 199 54.98 -26.56 17.26
N ALA A 200 53.97 -27.41 17.05
CA ALA A 200 54.07 -28.85 17.27
C ALA A 200 55.15 -29.50 16.39
N ASP A 201 55.22 -29.16 15.10
CA ASP A 201 56.21 -29.68 14.16
C ASP A 201 57.64 -29.25 14.54
N THR A 202 57.79 -28.02 15.03
CA THR A 202 59.07 -27.48 15.50
C THR A 202 59.53 -28.18 16.77
N ALA A 203 58.62 -28.37 17.73
CA ALA A 203 58.90 -29.11 18.96
C ALA A 203 59.27 -30.57 18.66
N HIS A 204 58.59 -31.21 17.71
CA HIS A 204 58.88 -32.59 17.31
C HIS A 204 60.25 -32.71 16.66
N LYS A 205 60.60 -31.82 15.72
CA LYS A 205 61.94 -31.78 15.11
C LYS A 205 63.04 -31.54 16.15
N LEU A 206 62.80 -30.67 17.14
CA LEU A 206 63.74 -30.47 18.24
C LEU A 206 63.90 -31.75 19.07
N ALA A 207 62.80 -32.39 19.45
CA ALA A 207 62.81 -33.62 20.23
C ALA A 207 63.56 -34.75 19.50
N GLU A 208 63.39 -34.87 18.17
CA GLU A 208 64.16 -35.85 17.38
C GLU A 208 65.64 -35.51 17.28
N LYS A 209 65.99 -34.21 17.21
CA LYS A 209 67.39 -33.76 17.17
C LYS A 209 68.13 -34.02 18.49
N TYR A 210 67.41 -34.11 19.61
CA TYR A 210 67.96 -34.37 20.95
C TYR A 210 67.60 -35.77 21.50
N LYS A 211 67.07 -36.68 20.67
CA LYS A 211 66.98 -38.11 21.01
C LYS A 211 68.40 -38.69 21.07
N CYS A 212 68.90 -38.95 22.28
CA CYS A 212 70.04 -39.81 22.54
C CYS A 212 69.64 -41.29 22.49
#